data_AF-A0A4S4EZ09-F1
#
_entry.id   AF-A0A4S4EZ09-F1
#
_cell.length_a   1.000
_cell.length_b   1.000
_cell.length_c   1.000
_cell.angle_alpha   90.00
_cell.angle_beta   90.00
_cell.angle_gamma   90.00
#
_symmetry.space_group_name_H-M   'P 1'
#
loop_
_entity.id
_entity.type
_entity.pdbx_description
1 polymer ?
#
loop_
_entity_poly.entity_id
_entity_poly.type
_entity_poly.pdbx_seq_one_letter_code
_entity_poly.pdbx_strand_id
1 'polypeptide(L)'
;MDWRCSESESMEKKKEEPLKTLQMKMNAMIVFIFTLLFLSTPSSSSSVQSDPQTVCIIGSGIGGSSVAHFLRQYSDQSPPPIGLIRIFERRGRVGGRMATISLAGDTFEAGASILHPKNYHAVNFVKFLNLTVKQDDEDDSSSFGIWDGHKFVFKTLDSNSKFPFFQKIASLLNSFRMFFRYGFSLFKMSNFVESAVDKFLNYYKSCESRPVFESVDEMLKWAGLYNLTTRTLQEELVDVRLSPLLIQELVTVITRINYGQSVSISGFAGAVSLAGSGGGLWAVEGGNWQMAAGLINTSDVELHLNEEIASISYLGDYYELNSTNGNSYTCDITVVATPLDEINIRFTPAFLIPNRQLQHTHATFVRGFLNPAYFDLHSASAIPELVGTVENSDIPFTSISVLKQHSKNDMSYKIFSRETVADALLNRIFSVRTATIRINWGAYPHYKAPERFAPFILDGRHLYYVNSFENAASTMETSAVAAENVARLILSRSSSQVKSSSSNLKSSSPDAHDLYSDL
;
A
#
# COMPACT_ATOMS: atom_id res chain seq x y z
N MET A 1 -16.87 -7.36 -10.98
CA MET A 1 -16.52 -8.30 -9.90
C MET A 1 -16.97 -7.64 -8.63
N ASP A 2 -18.05 -8.15 -8.04
CA ASP A 2 -18.62 -7.65 -6.79
C ASP A 2 -17.90 -8.37 -5.65
N TRP A 3 -17.27 -7.61 -4.75
CA TRP A 3 -16.37 -8.08 -3.69
C TRP A 3 -17.05 -8.10 -2.31
N ARG A 4 -18.36 -7.88 -2.29
CA ARG A 4 -19.15 -7.99 -1.06
C ARG A 4 -19.23 -9.46 -0.66
N CYS A 5 -18.79 -9.76 0.55
CA CYS A 5 -19.07 -11.03 1.18
C CYS A 5 -20.60 -11.14 1.41
N SER A 6 -21.19 -12.15 0.75
CA SER A 6 -22.57 -12.68 0.76
C SER A 6 -23.69 -11.98 -0.03
N GLU A 7 -24.20 -12.66 -1.07
CA GLU A 7 -25.47 -13.42 -1.03
C GLU A 7 -25.52 -14.41 -2.21
N SER A 8 -25.51 -15.71 -1.91
CA SER A 8 -25.79 -16.75 -2.89
C SER A 8 -27.28 -17.04 -2.91
N GLU A 9 -28.02 -16.37 -3.80
CA GLU A 9 -29.33 -16.85 -4.22
C GLU A 9 -29.22 -17.47 -5.62
N SER A 10 -29.54 -18.76 -5.69
CA SER A 10 -29.71 -19.52 -6.92
C SER A 10 -30.88 -18.96 -7.73
N MET A 11 -30.62 -18.27 -8.83
CA MET A 11 -31.66 -17.96 -9.82
C MET A 11 -31.52 -18.84 -11.06
N GLU A 12 -32.40 -19.83 -11.07
CA GLU A 12 -32.84 -20.66 -12.17
C GLU A 12 -33.30 -19.77 -13.36
N LYS A 13 -32.84 -20.12 -14.57
CA LYS A 13 -33.24 -19.45 -15.82
C LYS A 13 -34.76 -19.56 -16.03
N LYS A 14 -35.47 -18.43 -16.01
CA LYS A 14 -36.78 -18.31 -16.68
C LYS A 14 -36.75 -17.21 -17.73
N LYS A 15 -37.14 -17.62 -18.94
CA LYS A 15 -37.37 -16.82 -20.14
C LYS A 15 -38.49 -15.80 -19.88
N GLU A 16 -38.29 -14.55 -20.31
CA GLU A 16 -39.37 -13.59 -20.52
C GLU A 16 -39.67 -13.47 -22.02
N GLU A 17 -40.94 -13.70 -22.38
CA GLU A 17 -41.59 -13.14 -23.56
C GLU A 17 -42.37 -11.89 -23.14
N PRO A 18 -42.46 -10.83 -23.97
CA PRO A 18 -43.22 -9.64 -23.63
C PRO A 18 -44.58 -9.64 -24.31
N LEU A 19 -45.67 -9.30 -23.59
CA LEU A 19 -46.72 -8.43 -24.15
C LEU A 19 -47.85 -8.07 -23.15
N LYS A 20 -48.27 -6.79 -23.25
CA LYS A 20 -49.64 -6.23 -23.13
C LYS A 20 -50.04 -5.37 -21.91
N THR A 21 -50.20 -4.09 -22.24
CA THR A 21 -51.46 -3.32 -22.24
C THR A 21 -52.18 -3.01 -20.92
N LEU A 22 -52.05 -1.73 -20.55
CA LEU A 22 -53.04 -0.75 -20.08
C LEU A 22 -54.51 -1.17 -19.80
N GLN A 23 -55.00 -0.62 -18.66
CA GLN A 23 -56.33 -0.05 -18.39
C GLN A 23 -57.40 -0.90 -17.65
N MET A 24 -57.71 -0.45 -16.41
CA MET A 24 -59.00 0.17 -16.00
C MET A 24 -59.81 -0.46 -14.83
N LYS A 25 -60.07 0.39 -13.81
CA LYS A 25 -61.25 0.55 -12.90
C LYS A 25 -61.60 -0.45 -11.77
N MET A 26 -61.47 0.07 -10.53
CA MET A 26 -62.51 0.45 -9.55
C MET A 26 -63.43 -0.58 -8.83
N ASN A 27 -63.48 -0.40 -7.50
CA ASN A 27 -64.56 -0.64 -6.51
C ASN A 27 -64.63 -1.93 -5.65
N ALA A 28 -64.17 -1.77 -4.39
CA ALA A 28 -64.90 -1.90 -3.11
C ALA A 28 -65.70 -3.18 -2.75
N MET A 29 -65.31 -3.86 -1.65
CA MET A 29 -66.22 -4.28 -0.55
C MET A 29 -65.50 -4.78 0.72
N ILE A 30 -65.66 -4.00 1.81
CA ILE A 30 -66.01 -4.33 3.23
C ILE A 30 -65.51 -5.64 3.91
N VAL A 31 -64.62 -5.44 4.89
CA VAL A 31 -64.58 -5.89 6.32
C VAL A 31 -65.07 -7.30 6.71
N PHE A 32 -64.15 -8.09 7.31
CA PHE A 32 -64.44 -8.88 8.52
C PHE A 32 -63.22 -8.87 9.45
N ILE A 33 -63.41 -8.36 10.67
CA ILE A 33 -62.45 -8.37 11.79
C ILE A 33 -62.73 -9.63 12.61
N PHE A 34 -61.70 -10.44 12.86
CA PHE A 34 -61.66 -11.34 14.02
C PHE A 34 -60.33 -11.14 14.75
N THR A 35 -60.42 -10.48 15.91
CA THR A 35 -59.43 -10.43 16.97
C THR A 35 -59.31 -11.78 17.66
N LEU A 36 -58.10 -12.32 17.76
CA LEU A 36 -57.73 -13.33 18.75
C LEU A 36 -56.35 -12.98 19.32
N LEU A 37 -56.36 -12.66 20.62
CA LEU A 37 -55.20 -12.39 21.45
C LEU A 37 -54.29 -13.61 21.53
N PHE A 38 -53.01 -13.43 21.23
CA PHE A 38 -51.92 -14.19 21.85
C PHE A 38 -50.98 -13.20 22.53
N LEU A 39 -51.04 -13.17 23.87
CA LEU A 39 -49.98 -12.63 24.69
C LEU A 39 -48.79 -13.58 24.62
N SER A 40 -47.83 -13.27 23.75
CA SER A 40 -46.49 -13.86 23.80
C SER A 40 -45.61 -12.90 24.61
N THR A 41 -45.34 -13.26 25.86
CA THR A 41 -44.27 -12.64 26.65
C THR A 41 -42.96 -12.79 25.87
N PRO A 42 -42.19 -11.72 25.59
CA PRO A 42 -40.85 -11.90 25.09
C PRO A 42 -40.02 -12.48 26.24
N SER A 43 -39.70 -13.77 26.15
CA SER A 43 -38.62 -14.37 26.90
C SER A 43 -37.35 -13.64 26.48
N SER A 44 -36.91 -12.67 27.28
CA SER A 44 -35.60 -12.05 27.13
C SER A 44 -34.56 -13.12 27.44
N SER A 45 -34.18 -13.91 26.42
CA SER A 45 -32.89 -14.56 26.41
C SER A 45 -31.86 -13.44 26.42
N SER A 46 -31.27 -13.17 27.58
CA SER A 46 -30.08 -12.33 27.69
C SER A 46 -28.97 -13.02 26.90
N SER A 47 -28.86 -12.73 25.61
CA SER A 47 -27.61 -12.95 24.90
C SER A 47 -26.57 -12.12 25.66
N VAL A 48 -25.53 -12.77 26.16
CA VAL A 48 -24.34 -12.07 26.65
C VAL A 48 -23.78 -11.30 25.46
N GLN A 49 -24.24 -10.07 25.29
CA GLN A 49 -23.76 -9.16 24.27
C GLN A 49 -22.42 -8.69 24.81
N SER A 50 -21.33 -9.26 24.27
CA SER A 50 -19.98 -8.83 24.61
C SER A 50 -19.86 -7.35 24.23
N ASP A 51 -19.28 -6.55 25.12
CA ASP A 51 -19.07 -5.13 24.84
C ASP A 51 -18.25 -4.97 23.54
N PRO A 52 -18.59 -3.99 22.68
CA PRO A 52 -17.87 -3.77 21.44
C PRO A 52 -16.38 -3.50 21.69
N GLN A 53 -15.51 -4.24 21.02
CA GLN A 53 -14.06 -4.13 21.25
C GLN A 53 -13.49 -2.84 20.68
N THR A 54 -12.67 -2.18 21.46
CA THR A 54 -11.98 -0.93 21.11
C THR A 54 -10.64 -1.21 20.43
N VAL A 55 -10.35 -0.45 19.36
CA VAL A 55 -9.14 -0.64 18.54
C VAL A 55 -8.33 0.65 18.50
N CYS A 56 -7.03 0.54 18.74
CA CYS A 56 -6.08 1.63 18.59
C CYS A 56 -5.09 1.35 17.47
N ILE A 57 -4.98 2.27 16.51
CA ILE A 57 -4.11 2.15 15.35
C ILE A 57 -3.05 3.25 15.40
N ILE A 58 -1.77 2.88 15.39
CA ILE A 58 -0.66 3.81 15.42
C ILE A 58 -0.16 4.05 13.99
N GLY A 59 -0.44 5.24 13.46
CA GLY A 59 -0.06 5.69 12.12
C GLY A 59 -1.26 5.81 11.18
N SER A 60 -1.42 6.99 10.56
CA SER A 60 -2.53 7.32 9.65
C SER A 60 -2.15 7.23 8.16
N GLY A 61 -1.11 6.46 7.84
CA GLY A 61 -0.78 6.09 6.46
C GLY A 61 -1.75 5.05 5.91
N ILE A 62 -1.55 4.65 4.65
CA ILE A 62 -2.44 3.69 3.97
C ILE A 62 -2.65 2.38 4.74
N GLY A 63 -1.61 1.83 5.38
CA GLY A 63 -1.74 0.61 6.19
C GLY A 63 -2.74 0.79 7.33
N GLY A 64 -2.61 1.85 8.13
CA GLY A 64 -3.50 2.11 9.27
C GLY A 64 -4.92 2.48 8.84
N SER A 65 -5.06 3.32 7.82
CA SER A 65 -6.37 3.68 7.27
C SER A 65 -7.09 2.48 6.65
N SER A 66 -6.35 1.58 5.99
CA SER A 66 -6.93 0.36 5.42
C SER A 66 -7.35 -0.62 6.50
N VAL A 67 -6.63 -0.74 7.62
CA VAL A 67 -7.09 -1.56 8.76
C VAL A 67 -8.43 -1.05 9.28
N ALA A 68 -8.57 0.26 9.52
CA ALA A 68 -9.83 0.85 9.97
C ALA A 68 -10.97 0.55 8.99
N HIS A 69 -10.72 0.74 7.69
CA HIS A 69 -11.67 0.45 6.63
C HIS A 69 -12.12 -1.02 6.62
N PHE A 70 -11.19 -1.96 6.61
CA PHE A 70 -11.52 -3.38 6.55
C PHE A 70 -12.15 -3.88 7.85
N LEU A 71 -11.79 -3.33 9.01
CA LEU A 71 -12.50 -3.63 10.25
C LEU A 71 -13.96 -3.23 10.11
N ARG A 72 -14.29 -2.00 9.68
CA ARG A 72 -15.68 -1.60 9.46
C ARG A 72 -16.38 -2.45 8.41
N GLN A 73 -15.71 -2.73 7.30
CA GLN A 73 -16.26 -3.53 6.20
C GLN A 73 -16.63 -4.96 6.61
N TYR A 74 -15.85 -5.58 7.51
CA TYR A 74 -16.04 -6.99 7.89
C TYR A 74 -16.66 -7.18 9.28
N SER A 75 -16.80 -6.12 10.10
CA SER A 75 -17.32 -6.22 11.48
C SER A 75 -18.74 -6.76 11.55
N ASP A 76 -19.61 -6.39 10.61
CA ASP A 76 -21.00 -6.85 10.57
C ASP A 76 -21.11 -8.39 10.38
N GLN A 77 -20.00 -9.05 10.03
CA GLN A 77 -19.94 -10.47 9.72
C GLN A 77 -19.39 -11.32 10.88
N SER A 78 -18.97 -10.72 12.00
CA SER A 78 -18.32 -11.45 13.10
C SER A 78 -18.53 -10.79 14.47
N PRO A 79 -19.29 -11.40 15.40
CA PRO A 79 -19.36 -10.94 16.78
C PRO A 79 -18.08 -11.32 17.57
N PRO A 80 -17.59 -10.45 18.49
CA PRO A 80 -18.18 -9.20 18.94
C PRO A 80 -17.97 -8.06 17.92
N PRO A 81 -18.91 -7.09 17.82
CA PRO A 81 -18.75 -5.96 16.92
C PRO A 81 -17.54 -5.11 17.32
N ILE A 82 -16.84 -4.56 16.33
CA ILE A 82 -15.80 -3.57 16.60
C ILE A 82 -16.48 -2.26 17.00
N GLY A 83 -16.16 -1.78 18.21
CA GLY A 83 -16.63 -0.53 18.75
C GLY A 83 -15.85 0.67 18.22
N LEU A 84 -15.28 1.45 19.13
CA LEU A 84 -14.52 2.65 18.80
C LEU A 84 -13.15 2.30 18.20
N ILE A 85 -12.83 2.91 17.06
CA ILE A 85 -11.51 2.85 16.43
C ILE A 85 -10.82 4.20 16.62
N ARG A 86 -9.64 4.20 17.23
CA ARG A 86 -8.78 5.38 17.38
C ARG A 86 -7.59 5.29 16.46
N ILE A 87 -7.23 6.38 15.79
CA ILE A 87 -6.01 6.47 14.99
C ILE A 87 -5.13 7.57 15.54
N PHE A 88 -3.88 7.23 15.87
CA PHE A 88 -2.89 8.17 16.39
C PHE A 88 -1.86 8.50 15.31
N GLU A 89 -1.73 9.78 14.99
CA GLU A 89 -0.76 10.30 14.03
C GLU A 89 0.13 11.35 14.68
N ARG A 90 1.44 11.08 14.70
CA ARG A 90 2.42 12.00 15.29
C ARG A 90 2.52 13.34 14.56
N ARG A 91 2.08 13.42 13.30
CA ARG A 91 2.10 14.65 12.49
C ARG A 91 0.75 15.36 12.53
N GLY A 92 0.74 16.63 12.14
CA GLY A 92 -0.49 17.41 11.94
C GLY A 92 -1.25 17.07 10.64
N ARG A 93 -0.97 15.92 10.00
CA ARG A 93 -1.57 15.51 8.72
C ARG A 93 -1.53 13.99 8.53
N VAL A 94 -2.50 13.48 7.78
CA VAL A 94 -2.60 12.05 7.44
C VAL A 94 -1.85 11.66 6.16
N GLY A 95 -1.80 10.35 5.86
CA GLY A 95 -1.28 9.81 4.59
C GLY A 95 0.18 9.34 4.62
N GLY A 96 0.93 9.61 5.70
CA GLY A 96 2.27 9.07 5.90
C GLY A 96 3.24 9.36 4.74
N ARG A 97 3.75 8.30 4.09
CA ARG A 97 4.70 8.36 2.95
C ARG A 97 4.05 8.73 1.61
N MET A 98 2.74 8.98 1.56
CA MET A 98 2.01 9.45 0.37
C MET A 98 1.87 10.97 0.33
N ALA A 99 2.71 11.67 1.08
CA ALA A 99 2.66 13.12 1.19
C ALA A 99 2.87 13.81 -0.17
N THR A 100 2.36 15.03 -0.26
CA THR A 100 2.64 15.97 -1.33
C THR A 100 3.45 17.16 -0.82
N ILE A 101 4.00 17.94 -1.75
CA ILE A 101 4.56 19.28 -1.52
C ILE A 101 3.98 20.27 -2.51
N SER A 102 4.01 21.55 -2.14
CA SER A 102 3.69 22.66 -3.04
C SER A 102 4.99 23.35 -3.48
N LEU A 103 5.21 23.44 -4.79
CA LEU A 103 6.33 24.15 -5.39
C LEU A 103 5.78 25.06 -6.50
N ALA A 104 5.98 26.37 -6.33
CA ALA A 104 5.56 27.36 -7.32
C ALA A 104 4.06 27.37 -7.66
N GLY A 105 3.21 27.07 -6.67
CA GLY A 105 1.76 27.02 -6.83
C GLY A 105 1.22 25.67 -7.34
N ASP A 106 2.11 24.74 -7.73
CA ASP A 106 1.76 23.39 -8.13
C ASP A 106 2.00 22.39 -7.00
N THR A 107 1.17 21.35 -6.94
CA THR A 107 1.29 20.26 -5.96
C THR A 107 1.87 19.02 -6.61
N PHE A 108 2.91 18.46 -5.99
CA PHE A 108 3.61 17.27 -6.49
C PHE A 108 3.69 16.17 -5.42
N GLU A 109 3.66 14.92 -5.88
CA GLU A 109 3.91 13.76 -5.04
C GLU A 109 5.32 13.77 -4.47
N ALA A 110 5.42 13.78 -3.14
CA ALA A 110 6.69 13.79 -2.41
C ALA A 110 7.27 12.39 -2.23
N GLY A 111 6.40 11.40 -2.01
CA GLY A 111 6.77 10.01 -1.76
C GLY A 111 6.11 9.08 -2.77
N ALA A 112 5.25 8.19 -2.28
CA ALA A 112 4.62 7.13 -3.07
C ALA A 112 3.77 7.68 -4.23
N SER A 113 4.37 7.78 -5.42
CA SER A 113 3.87 8.59 -6.53
C SER A 113 3.14 7.83 -7.64
N ILE A 114 3.24 6.49 -7.69
CA ILE A 114 2.69 5.68 -8.78
C ILE A 114 1.89 4.49 -8.24
N LEU A 115 0.85 4.11 -8.98
CA LEU A 115 0.02 2.93 -8.76
C LEU A 115 -0.05 2.10 -10.04
N HIS A 116 -0.17 0.79 -9.89
CA HIS A 116 -0.25 -0.15 -11.00
C HIS A 116 -1.72 -0.59 -11.21
N PRO A 117 -2.19 -0.89 -12.43
CA PRO A 117 -3.58 -1.32 -12.68
C PRO A 117 -4.01 -2.59 -11.92
N LYS A 118 -3.04 -3.43 -11.52
CA LYS A 118 -3.27 -4.65 -10.71
C LYS A 118 -3.24 -4.42 -9.19
N ASN A 119 -3.16 -3.17 -8.77
CA ASN A 119 -3.32 -2.76 -7.37
C ASN A 119 -4.81 -2.64 -7.05
N TYR A 120 -5.49 -3.78 -6.87
CA TYR A 120 -6.95 -3.82 -6.83
C TYR A 120 -7.53 -3.15 -5.59
N HIS A 121 -6.84 -3.14 -4.44
CA HIS A 121 -7.29 -2.32 -3.30
C HIS A 121 -7.23 -0.84 -3.64
N ALA A 122 -6.10 -0.33 -4.17
CA ALA A 122 -6.00 1.07 -4.57
C ALA A 122 -7.07 1.47 -5.60
N VAL A 123 -7.29 0.66 -6.64
CA VAL A 123 -8.35 0.88 -7.64
C VAL A 123 -9.73 0.93 -6.95
N ASN A 124 -10.00 0.00 -6.04
CA ASN A 124 -11.27 -0.07 -5.34
C ASN A 124 -11.46 1.10 -4.37
N PHE A 125 -10.41 1.53 -3.66
CA PHE A 125 -10.47 2.69 -2.76
C PHE A 125 -10.77 3.97 -3.53
N VAL A 126 -10.11 4.19 -4.66
CA VAL A 126 -10.37 5.35 -5.52
C VAL A 126 -11.81 5.37 -6.02
N LYS A 127 -12.32 4.22 -6.46
CA LYS A 127 -13.73 4.08 -6.87
C LYS A 127 -14.69 4.32 -5.70
N PHE A 128 -14.44 3.71 -4.55
CA PHE A 128 -15.27 3.81 -3.35
C PHE A 128 -15.34 5.25 -2.82
N LEU A 129 -14.22 5.97 -2.85
CA LEU A 129 -14.09 7.35 -2.39
C LEU A 129 -14.47 8.37 -3.47
N ASN A 130 -14.84 7.93 -4.67
CA ASN A 130 -15.13 8.77 -5.82
C ASN A 130 -13.99 9.79 -6.12
N LEU A 131 -12.75 9.31 -6.04
CA LEU A 131 -11.55 10.11 -6.33
C LEU A 131 -11.27 10.11 -7.84
N THR A 132 -10.78 11.23 -8.35
CA THR A 132 -10.39 11.36 -9.76
C THR A 132 -8.99 10.77 -9.96
N VAL A 133 -8.87 9.89 -10.94
CA VAL A 133 -7.57 9.44 -11.44
C VAL A 133 -6.99 10.55 -12.30
N LYS A 134 -5.75 10.95 -12.04
CA LYS A 134 -5.04 11.92 -12.86
C LYS A 134 -5.04 11.39 -14.29
N GLN A 135 -5.65 12.14 -15.20
CA GLN A 135 -5.52 11.85 -16.62
C GLN A 135 -4.08 12.19 -16.98
N ASP A 136 -3.35 11.20 -17.50
CA ASP A 136 -2.14 11.52 -18.23
C ASP A 136 -2.61 12.37 -19.41
N ASP A 137 -2.06 13.57 -19.57
CA ASP A 137 -2.12 14.22 -20.87
C ASP A 137 -1.59 13.16 -21.85
N GLU A 138 -2.27 12.90 -22.97
CA GLU A 138 -1.90 11.86 -23.97
C GLU A 138 -0.44 12.00 -24.51
N ASP A 139 0.31 12.99 -24.04
CA ASP A 139 1.71 13.37 -24.27
C ASP A 139 2.73 12.62 -23.39
N ASP A 140 2.37 11.53 -22.71
CA ASP A 140 3.21 10.82 -21.72
C ASP A 140 4.37 9.99 -22.31
N SER A 141 4.91 10.36 -23.48
CA SER A 141 6.20 9.83 -23.94
C SER A 141 7.34 10.68 -23.38
N SER A 142 7.52 10.65 -22.05
CA SER A 142 8.67 11.32 -21.43
C SER A 142 9.97 10.70 -21.96
N SER A 143 10.88 11.54 -22.43
CA SER A 143 12.17 11.06 -22.93
C SER A 143 13.00 10.49 -21.77
N PHE A 144 13.64 9.35 -21.98
CA PHE A 144 14.37 8.59 -20.97
C PHE A 144 15.84 8.45 -21.35
N GLY A 145 16.73 8.63 -20.39
CA GLY A 145 18.17 8.41 -20.55
C GLY A 145 18.79 7.65 -19.39
N ILE A 146 19.78 6.83 -19.72
CA ILE A 146 20.65 6.13 -18.76
C ILE A 146 22.00 6.82 -18.77
N TRP A 147 22.38 7.42 -17.64
CA TRP A 147 23.62 8.17 -17.45
C TRP A 147 24.60 7.39 -16.57
N ASP A 148 25.86 7.28 -17.01
CA ASP A 148 26.91 6.52 -16.30
C ASP A 148 27.81 7.39 -15.40
N GLY A 149 27.45 8.65 -15.20
CA GLY A 149 28.26 9.65 -14.50
C GLY A 149 29.09 10.53 -15.43
N HIS A 150 29.23 10.14 -16.70
CA HIS A 150 30.03 10.86 -17.69
C HIS A 150 29.24 11.11 -18.98
N LYS A 151 28.58 10.09 -19.51
CA LYS A 151 27.81 10.13 -20.76
C LYS A 151 26.50 9.36 -20.65
N PHE A 152 25.61 9.61 -21.60
CA PHE A 152 24.41 8.78 -21.75
C PHE A 152 24.73 7.51 -22.53
N VAL A 153 24.68 6.35 -21.87
CA VAL A 153 24.86 5.03 -22.51
C VAL A 153 23.62 4.59 -23.30
N PHE A 154 22.47 5.15 -22.94
CA PHE A 154 21.20 4.97 -23.67
C PHE A 154 20.35 6.24 -23.58
N LYS A 155 19.63 6.57 -24.66
CA LYS A 155 18.60 7.61 -24.70
C LYS A 155 17.47 7.18 -25.63
N THR A 156 16.23 7.46 -25.24
CA THR A 156 15.10 7.47 -26.16
C THR A 156 15.11 8.75 -27.00
N LEU A 157 14.47 8.69 -28.15
CA LEU A 157 14.15 9.83 -29.00
C LEU A 157 13.01 10.60 -28.36
N ASP A 158 13.20 11.91 -28.30
CA ASP A 158 12.18 12.87 -27.90
C ASP A 158 11.39 13.34 -29.14
N SER A 159 10.06 13.39 -29.02
CA SER A 159 9.19 13.96 -30.04
C SER A 159 8.66 15.30 -29.57
N ASN A 160 9.37 16.37 -29.92
CA ASN A 160 8.93 17.76 -29.72
C ASN A 160 7.65 18.14 -30.53
N SER A 161 7.04 17.18 -31.22
CA SER A 161 5.85 17.37 -32.05
C SER A 161 4.58 17.01 -31.28
N LYS A 162 3.60 17.93 -31.26
CA LYS A 162 2.25 17.71 -30.70
C LYS A 162 1.32 16.89 -31.60
N PHE A 163 1.82 16.45 -32.76
CA PHE A 163 1.02 15.67 -33.70
C PHE A 163 1.12 14.17 -33.34
N PRO A 164 -0.01 13.49 -33.02
CA PRO A 164 -0.01 12.10 -32.53
C PRO A 164 0.70 11.10 -33.45
N PHE A 165 0.70 11.36 -34.76
CA PHE A 165 1.39 10.53 -35.74
C PHE A 165 2.91 10.51 -35.51
N PHE A 166 3.53 11.66 -35.24
CA PHE A 166 4.98 11.74 -35.03
C PHE A 166 5.39 11.15 -33.68
N GLN A 167 4.55 11.31 -32.64
CA GLN A 167 4.74 10.65 -31.35
C GLN A 167 4.71 9.13 -31.49
N LYS A 168 3.75 8.58 -32.25
CA LYS A 168 3.69 7.14 -32.55
C LYS A 168 4.93 6.64 -33.28
N ILE A 169 5.45 7.40 -34.25
CA ILE A 169 6.70 7.05 -34.93
C ILE A 169 7.87 7.05 -33.94
N ALA A 170 8.00 8.08 -33.11
CA ALA A 170 9.07 8.16 -32.11
C ALA A 170 9.00 6.99 -31.10
N SER A 171 7.80 6.67 -30.60
CA SER A 171 7.56 5.52 -29.73
C SER A 171 7.93 4.18 -30.39
N LEU A 172 7.59 4.01 -31.67
CA LEU A 172 7.97 2.82 -32.44
C LEU A 172 9.49 2.72 -32.63
N LEU A 173 10.16 3.83 -32.97
CA LEU A 173 11.61 3.89 -33.09
C LEU A 173 12.30 3.62 -31.74
N ASN A 174 11.75 4.12 -30.64
CA ASN A 174 12.23 3.83 -29.29
C ASN A 174 12.09 2.35 -28.95
N SER A 175 10.96 1.74 -29.29
CA SER A 175 10.72 0.30 -29.13
C SER A 175 11.74 -0.53 -29.92
N PHE A 176 12.00 -0.17 -31.19
CA PHE A 176 13.05 -0.80 -31.98
C PHE A 176 14.43 -0.61 -31.36
N ARG A 177 14.78 0.60 -30.91
CA ARG A 177 16.09 0.88 -30.28
C ARG A 177 16.30 0.05 -29.01
N MET A 178 15.28 -0.07 -28.17
CA MET A 178 15.28 -0.93 -26.99
C MET A 178 15.47 -2.39 -27.39
N PHE A 179 14.73 -2.87 -28.40
CA PHE A 179 14.84 -4.24 -28.89
C PHE A 179 16.21 -4.54 -29.51
N PHE A 180 16.79 -3.63 -30.29
CA PHE A 180 18.14 -3.83 -30.85
C PHE A 180 19.21 -3.88 -29.75
N ARG A 181 19.04 -3.14 -28.65
CA ARG A 181 20.00 -3.12 -27.55
C ARG A 181 19.88 -4.32 -26.63
N TYR A 182 18.66 -4.72 -26.28
CA TYR A 182 18.41 -5.71 -25.24
C TYR A 182 17.84 -7.04 -25.76
N GLY A 183 17.36 -7.05 -27.00
CA GLY A 183 16.81 -8.23 -27.68
C GLY A 183 15.64 -8.87 -26.94
N PHE A 184 15.55 -10.19 -27.06
CA PHE A 184 14.52 -10.99 -26.39
C PHE A 184 14.60 -10.99 -24.86
N SER A 185 15.65 -10.39 -24.27
CA SER A 185 15.73 -10.22 -22.83
C SER A 185 14.62 -9.34 -22.25
N LEU A 186 14.04 -8.45 -23.06
CA LEU A 186 12.87 -7.64 -22.67
C LEU A 186 11.64 -8.50 -22.41
N PHE A 187 11.38 -9.49 -23.28
CA PHE A 187 10.25 -10.42 -23.09
C PHE A 187 10.45 -11.33 -21.88
N LYS A 188 11.69 -11.80 -21.64
CA LYS A 188 12.00 -12.58 -20.43
C LYS A 188 11.77 -11.77 -19.15
N MET A 189 12.14 -10.49 -19.17
CA MET A 189 11.86 -9.57 -18.07
C MET A 189 10.35 -9.40 -17.85
N SER A 190 9.57 -9.20 -18.92
CA SER A 190 8.09 -9.13 -18.84
C SER A 190 7.51 -10.40 -18.21
N ASN A 191 7.90 -11.57 -18.70
CA ASN A 191 7.41 -12.86 -18.19
C ASN A 191 7.75 -13.07 -16.71
N PHE A 192 8.94 -12.65 -16.27
CA PHE A 192 9.34 -12.70 -14.87
C PHE A 192 8.42 -11.84 -14.00
N VAL A 193 8.15 -10.60 -14.44
CA VAL A 193 7.26 -9.67 -13.74
C VAL A 193 5.82 -10.19 -13.72
N GLU A 194 5.30 -10.60 -14.87
CA GLU A 194 3.95 -11.16 -15.01
C GLU A 194 3.74 -12.37 -14.10
N SER A 195 4.72 -13.27 -14.02
CA SER A 195 4.65 -14.43 -13.11
C SER A 195 4.53 -14.01 -11.64
N ALA A 196 5.27 -12.98 -11.22
CA ALA A 196 5.18 -12.45 -9.86
C ALA A 196 3.85 -11.73 -9.61
N VAL A 197 3.36 -10.96 -10.58
CA VAL A 197 2.07 -10.27 -10.51
C VAL A 197 0.92 -11.27 -10.43
N ASP A 198 0.91 -12.31 -11.26
CA ASP A 198 -0.13 -13.35 -11.25
C ASP A 198 -0.20 -14.08 -9.90
N LYS A 199 0.96 -14.36 -9.30
CA LYS A 199 1.05 -14.89 -7.94
C LYS A 199 0.55 -13.91 -6.88
N PHE A 200 0.87 -12.63 -7.03
CA PHE A 200 0.36 -11.56 -6.15
C PHE A 200 -1.17 -11.43 -6.20
N LEU A 201 -1.78 -11.64 -7.38
CA LEU A 201 -3.24 -11.61 -7.53
C LEU A 201 -3.96 -12.67 -6.68
N ASN A 202 -3.27 -13.71 -6.20
CA ASN A 202 -3.84 -14.65 -5.24
C ASN A 202 -4.34 -13.95 -3.96
N TYR A 203 -3.75 -12.81 -3.57
CA TYR A 203 -4.21 -12.05 -2.42
C TYR A 203 -5.59 -11.44 -2.60
N TYR A 204 -6.15 -11.40 -3.80
CA TYR A 204 -7.53 -11.00 -4.02
C TYR A 204 -8.46 -12.19 -4.28
N LYS A 205 -8.09 -13.41 -3.85
CA LYS A 205 -9.08 -14.48 -3.81
C LYS A 205 -10.12 -14.20 -2.72
N SER A 206 -11.32 -14.76 -2.90
CA SER A 206 -12.45 -14.55 -2.00
C SER A 206 -12.10 -14.94 -0.56
N CYS A 207 -12.77 -14.33 0.43
CA CYS A 207 -12.50 -14.57 1.84
C CYS A 207 -12.69 -16.03 2.27
N GLU A 208 -13.54 -16.79 1.59
CA GLU A 208 -13.78 -18.22 1.87
C GLU A 208 -12.61 -19.09 1.43
N SER A 209 -11.90 -18.69 0.36
CA SER A 209 -10.81 -19.46 -0.24
C SER A 209 -9.42 -18.98 0.21
N ARG A 210 -9.30 -17.73 0.65
CA ARG A 210 -8.05 -17.14 1.15
C ARG A 210 -7.98 -17.29 2.67
N PRO A 211 -7.00 -18.03 3.21
CA PRO A 211 -6.78 -18.12 4.64
C PRO A 211 -6.51 -16.75 5.29
N VAL A 212 -6.54 -16.74 6.62
CA VAL A 212 -6.04 -15.62 7.43
C VAL A 212 -4.69 -16.04 8.00
N PHE A 213 -3.69 -15.20 7.87
CA PHE A 213 -2.29 -15.55 8.14
C PHE A 213 -1.79 -14.85 9.40
N GLU A 214 -1.16 -15.58 10.31
CA GLU A 214 -0.51 -15.02 11.51
C GLU A 214 0.92 -14.55 11.21
N SER A 215 1.53 -15.05 10.12
CA SER A 215 2.88 -14.69 9.68
C SER A 215 2.94 -14.27 8.21
N VAL A 216 3.90 -13.41 7.89
CA VAL A 216 4.20 -13.01 6.50
C VAL A 216 4.72 -14.19 5.69
N ASP A 217 5.52 -15.07 6.30
CA ASP A 217 6.03 -16.30 5.69
C ASP A 217 4.91 -17.18 5.12
N GLU A 218 3.89 -17.48 5.91
CA GLU A 218 2.74 -18.29 5.46
C GLU A 218 1.97 -17.60 4.34
N MET A 219 1.75 -16.29 4.49
CA MET A 219 1.07 -15.48 3.49
C MET A 219 1.81 -15.48 2.14
N LEU A 220 3.14 -15.35 2.16
CA LEU A 220 3.98 -15.41 0.96
C LEU A 220 4.07 -16.81 0.37
N LYS A 221 4.16 -17.85 1.21
CA LYS A 221 4.20 -19.25 0.77
C LYS A 221 2.91 -19.63 0.06
N TRP A 222 1.76 -19.26 0.65
CA TRP A 222 0.45 -19.54 0.06
C TRP A 222 0.26 -18.85 -1.29
N ALA A 223 0.74 -17.61 -1.45
CA ALA A 223 0.69 -16.92 -2.74
C ALA A 223 1.72 -17.42 -3.77
N GLY A 224 2.69 -18.25 -3.36
CA GLY A 224 3.78 -18.72 -4.21
C GLY A 224 4.91 -17.69 -4.42
N LEU A 225 5.00 -16.69 -3.54
CA LEU A 225 5.94 -15.56 -3.61
C LEU A 225 7.16 -15.71 -2.68
N TYR A 226 7.09 -16.59 -1.68
CA TYR A 226 8.14 -16.73 -0.65
C TYR A 226 9.54 -16.98 -1.23
N ASN A 227 9.68 -17.81 -2.26
CA ASN A 227 11.01 -18.09 -2.82
C ASN A 227 11.68 -16.84 -3.42
N LEU A 228 10.90 -15.86 -3.88
CA LEU A 228 11.46 -14.61 -4.39
C LEU A 228 12.03 -13.72 -3.27
N THR A 229 11.74 -13.99 -2.00
CA THR A 229 12.32 -13.24 -0.87
C THR A 229 13.59 -13.89 -0.32
N THR A 230 13.95 -15.09 -0.77
CA THR A 230 15.12 -15.83 -0.26
C THR A 230 16.39 -15.58 -1.06
N ARG A 231 16.27 -14.98 -2.26
CA ARG A 231 17.36 -14.72 -3.20
C ARG A 231 17.32 -13.28 -3.70
N THR A 232 18.45 -12.80 -4.20
CA THR A 232 18.55 -11.46 -4.79
C THR A 232 17.86 -11.42 -6.16
N LEU A 233 17.43 -10.22 -6.57
CA LEU A 233 16.89 -10.01 -7.91
C LEU A 233 17.92 -10.40 -8.98
N GLN A 234 19.20 -10.07 -8.78
CA GLN A 234 20.27 -10.46 -9.69
C GLN A 234 20.30 -11.98 -9.94
N GLU A 235 20.23 -12.79 -8.89
CA GLU A 235 20.24 -14.26 -9.00
C GLU A 235 19.00 -14.78 -9.74
N GLU A 236 17.81 -14.28 -9.40
CA GLU A 236 16.56 -14.65 -10.06
C GLU A 236 16.58 -14.33 -11.56
N LEU A 237 17.09 -13.14 -11.93
CA LEU A 237 17.16 -12.70 -13.34
C LEU A 237 18.23 -13.46 -14.14
N VAL A 238 19.35 -13.84 -13.52
CA VAL A 238 20.37 -14.70 -14.16
C VAL A 238 19.80 -16.09 -14.45
N ASP A 239 19.03 -16.67 -13.54
CA ASP A 239 18.44 -18.00 -13.70
C ASP A 239 17.45 -18.07 -14.86
N VAL A 240 16.65 -17.02 -15.07
CA VAL A 240 15.77 -16.89 -16.25
C VAL A 240 16.53 -16.41 -17.51
N ARG A 241 17.87 -16.34 -17.45
CA ARG A 241 18.77 -16.00 -18.54
C ARG A 241 18.51 -14.61 -19.15
N LEU A 242 18.30 -13.60 -18.31
CA LEU A 242 18.34 -12.20 -18.77
C LEU A 242 19.76 -11.81 -19.18
N SER A 243 19.86 -10.91 -20.15
CA SER A 243 21.13 -10.35 -20.60
C SER A 243 21.78 -9.53 -19.47
N PRO A 244 23.08 -9.72 -19.18
CA PRO A 244 23.81 -8.89 -18.22
C PRO A 244 23.69 -7.39 -18.52
N LEU A 245 23.65 -7.01 -19.81
CA LEU A 245 23.51 -5.61 -20.22
C LEU A 245 22.14 -5.03 -19.81
N LEU A 246 21.06 -5.77 -20.03
CA LEU A 246 19.72 -5.32 -19.62
C LEU A 246 19.61 -5.23 -18.09
N ILE A 247 20.27 -6.14 -17.36
CA ILE A 247 20.30 -6.11 -15.90
C ILE A 247 21.06 -4.88 -15.39
N GLN A 248 22.28 -4.63 -15.90
CA GLN A 248 23.14 -3.52 -15.48
C GLN A 248 22.59 -2.14 -15.85
N GLU A 249 21.84 -2.06 -16.95
CA GLU A 249 21.28 -0.80 -17.42
C GLU A 249 19.83 -0.65 -16.97
N LEU A 250 18.89 -1.29 -17.67
CA LEU A 250 17.47 -1.01 -17.49
C LEU A 250 16.95 -1.46 -16.11
N VAL A 251 17.21 -2.71 -15.72
CA VAL A 251 16.71 -3.26 -14.44
C VAL A 251 17.31 -2.50 -13.25
N THR A 252 18.62 -2.25 -13.28
CA THR A 252 19.31 -1.51 -12.23
C THR A 252 18.77 -0.08 -12.12
N VAL A 253 18.58 0.63 -13.24
CA VAL A 253 18.00 1.98 -13.23
C VAL A 253 16.59 1.98 -12.65
N ILE A 254 15.72 1.06 -13.09
CA ILE A 254 14.35 0.95 -12.56
C ILE A 254 14.37 0.71 -11.04
N THR A 255 15.19 -0.23 -10.59
CA THR A 255 15.30 -0.59 -9.17
C THR A 255 15.81 0.56 -8.32
N ARG A 256 16.81 1.29 -8.84
CA ARG A 256 17.33 2.48 -8.18
C ARG A 256 16.27 3.57 -8.09
N ILE A 257 15.53 3.85 -9.17
CA ILE A 257 14.47 4.88 -9.16
C ILE A 257 13.38 4.55 -8.14
N ASN A 258 12.91 3.29 -8.11
CA ASN A 258 11.76 2.91 -7.30
C ASN A 258 12.11 2.60 -5.84
N TYR A 259 13.32 2.11 -5.54
CA TYR A 259 13.70 1.65 -4.20
C TYR A 259 15.00 2.26 -3.65
N GLY A 260 15.68 3.10 -4.43
CA GLY A 260 17.00 3.63 -4.06
C GLY A 260 18.09 2.56 -3.98
N GLN A 261 17.85 1.35 -4.44
CA GLN A 261 18.73 0.18 -4.25
C GLN A 261 19.05 -0.48 -5.59
N SER A 262 20.11 -1.27 -5.64
CA SER A 262 20.52 -1.99 -6.86
C SER A 262 19.76 -3.30 -7.03
N VAL A 263 20.12 -4.09 -8.04
CA VAL A 263 19.64 -5.48 -8.23
C VAL A 263 20.05 -6.45 -7.11
N SER A 264 20.77 -5.97 -6.08
CA SER A 264 21.06 -6.69 -4.84
C SER A 264 19.86 -6.83 -3.90
N ILE A 265 18.75 -6.12 -4.13
CA ILE A 265 17.52 -6.31 -3.36
C ILE A 265 16.95 -7.71 -3.51
N SER A 266 16.00 -8.10 -2.65
CA SER A 266 15.30 -9.38 -2.78
C SER A 266 14.56 -9.48 -4.11
N GLY A 267 14.45 -10.69 -4.66
CA GLY A 267 13.78 -10.95 -5.93
C GLY A 267 12.33 -10.47 -5.97
N PHE A 268 11.61 -10.53 -4.84
CA PHE A 268 10.22 -10.09 -4.78
C PHE A 268 10.11 -8.56 -4.79
N ALA A 269 10.88 -7.85 -3.97
CA ALA A 269 10.96 -6.39 -4.02
C ALA A 269 11.40 -5.91 -5.41
N GLY A 270 12.33 -6.64 -6.05
CA GLY A 270 12.74 -6.43 -7.43
C GLY A 270 11.66 -6.61 -8.46
N ALA A 271 10.89 -7.71 -8.38
CA ALA A 271 9.75 -7.93 -9.26
C ALA A 271 8.69 -6.82 -9.12
N VAL A 272 8.40 -6.39 -7.89
CA VAL A 272 7.50 -5.26 -7.61
C VAL A 272 8.06 -3.95 -8.17
N SER A 273 9.36 -3.73 -8.05
CA SER A 273 10.03 -2.57 -8.65
C SER A 273 9.87 -2.52 -10.16
N LEU A 274 10.05 -3.66 -10.84
CA LEU A 274 9.92 -3.76 -12.28
C LEU A 274 8.46 -3.59 -12.73
N ALA A 275 7.50 -4.14 -11.99
CA ALA A 275 6.08 -3.89 -12.22
C ALA A 275 5.73 -2.39 -12.16
N GLY A 276 6.36 -1.66 -11.24
CA GLY A 276 6.29 -0.19 -11.12
C GLY A 276 6.96 0.60 -12.25
N SER A 277 7.36 -0.04 -13.35
CA SER A 277 7.86 0.61 -14.58
C SER A 277 7.10 0.15 -15.83
N GLY A 278 6.02 -0.62 -15.65
CA GLY A 278 5.16 -1.10 -16.72
C GLY A 278 4.26 -0.01 -17.31
N GLY A 279 3.45 -0.36 -18.29
CA GLY A 279 2.46 0.55 -18.88
C GLY A 279 1.21 0.71 -18.02
N GLY A 280 0.53 1.85 -18.15
CA GLY A 280 -0.74 2.13 -17.48
C GLY A 280 -0.61 2.44 -16.00
N LEU A 281 0.57 2.88 -15.55
CA LEU A 281 0.73 3.43 -14.21
C LEU A 281 -0.15 4.67 -14.05
N TRP A 282 -0.64 4.91 -12.85
CA TRP A 282 -1.58 6.00 -12.60
C TRP A 282 -1.39 6.59 -11.21
N ALA A 283 -2.00 7.73 -10.95
CA ALA A 283 -2.01 8.39 -9.64
C ALA A 283 -3.36 9.08 -9.41
N VAL A 284 -3.66 9.41 -8.16
CA VAL A 284 -4.85 10.21 -7.81
C VAL A 284 -4.57 11.69 -8.09
N GLU A 285 -5.49 12.37 -8.77
CA GLU A 285 -5.42 13.82 -8.96
C GLU A 285 -5.45 14.54 -7.60
N GLY A 286 -4.51 15.46 -7.36
CA GLY A 286 -4.34 16.13 -6.05
C GLY A 286 -3.59 15.30 -5.01
N GLY A 287 -3.31 14.04 -5.32
CA GLY A 287 -2.36 13.18 -4.64
C GLY A 287 -2.94 11.96 -3.95
N ASN A 288 -2.13 10.91 -3.87
CA ASN A 288 -2.46 9.57 -3.38
C ASN A 288 -2.84 9.56 -1.90
N TRP A 289 -2.34 10.51 -1.08
CA TRP A 289 -2.72 10.66 0.33
C TRP A 289 -4.24 10.70 0.56
N GLN A 290 -5.01 11.16 -0.43
CA GLN A 290 -6.46 11.22 -0.39
C GLN A 290 -7.11 9.84 -0.20
N MET A 291 -6.47 8.75 -0.64
CA MET A 291 -6.95 7.40 -0.34
C MET A 291 -6.97 7.17 1.18
N ALA A 292 -5.85 7.43 1.87
CA ALA A 292 -5.77 7.25 3.31
C ALA A 292 -6.75 8.18 4.06
N ALA A 293 -6.82 9.46 3.66
CA ALA A 293 -7.72 10.43 4.26
C ALA A 293 -9.21 10.05 4.08
N GLY A 294 -9.58 9.62 2.87
CA GLY A 294 -10.95 9.21 2.58
C GLY A 294 -11.34 7.95 3.35
N LEU A 295 -10.47 6.94 3.41
CA LEU A 295 -10.72 5.73 4.19
C LEU A 295 -10.97 6.06 5.67
N ILE A 296 -10.10 6.86 6.29
CA ILE A 296 -10.27 7.37 7.67
C ILE A 296 -11.64 8.02 7.85
N ASN A 297 -12.01 8.95 6.96
CA ASN A 297 -13.27 9.68 7.04
C ASN A 297 -14.52 8.79 6.92
N THR A 298 -14.42 7.68 6.18
CA THR A 298 -15.53 6.74 5.99
C THR A 298 -15.60 5.62 7.03
N SER A 299 -14.62 5.53 7.95
CA SER A 299 -14.49 4.42 8.88
C SER A 299 -14.93 4.72 10.32
N ASP A 300 -15.58 5.86 10.57
CA ASP A 300 -16.05 6.27 11.91
C ASP A 300 -14.96 6.10 12.99
N VAL A 301 -13.90 6.89 12.83
CA VAL A 301 -12.69 6.83 13.67
C VAL A 301 -12.51 8.11 14.48
N GLU A 302 -12.00 7.97 15.70
CA GLU A 302 -11.47 9.08 16.49
C GLU A 302 -10.01 9.32 16.09
N LEU A 303 -9.78 10.33 15.26
CA LEU A 303 -8.45 10.68 14.75
C LEU A 303 -7.74 11.67 15.69
N HIS A 304 -6.60 11.25 16.23
CA HIS A 304 -5.71 12.10 17.04
C HIS A 304 -4.49 12.50 16.22
N LEU A 305 -4.46 13.76 15.75
CA LEU A 305 -3.30 14.35 15.09
C LEU A 305 -2.35 15.00 16.10
N ASN A 306 -1.07 15.08 15.75
CA ASN A 306 0.01 15.52 16.66
C ASN A 306 0.09 14.68 17.94
N GLU A 307 -0.30 13.40 17.87
CA GLU A 307 -0.34 12.48 19.00
C GLU A 307 0.64 11.33 18.75
N GLU A 308 1.87 11.48 19.23
CA GLU A 308 2.89 10.44 19.13
C GLU A 308 2.82 9.51 20.33
N ILE A 309 2.59 8.22 20.08
CA ILE A 309 2.59 7.18 21.12
C ILE A 309 4.03 6.87 21.54
N ALA A 310 4.31 6.99 22.84
CA ALA A 310 5.63 6.76 23.44
C ALA A 310 5.77 5.32 23.99
N SER A 311 4.67 4.74 24.48
CA SER A 311 4.68 3.38 25.01
C SER A 311 3.35 2.68 24.88
N ILE A 312 3.40 1.35 24.78
CA ILE A 312 2.25 0.45 24.72
C ILE A 312 2.44 -0.63 25.77
N SER A 313 1.54 -0.71 26.74
CA SER A 313 1.61 -1.62 27.87
C SER A 313 0.37 -2.49 27.94
N TYR A 314 0.54 -3.81 28.01
CA TYR A 314 -0.58 -4.72 28.24
C TYR A 314 -0.81 -4.91 29.74
N LEU A 315 -2.02 -4.59 30.20
CA LEU A 315 -2.38 -4.58 31.63
C LEU A 315 -3.23 -5.79 32.07
N GLY A 316 -3.28 -6.85 31.25
CA GLY A 316 -3.99 -8.10 31.55
C GLY A 316 -5.26 -8.28 30.73
N ASP A 317 -6.05 -7.23 30.56
CA ASP A 317 -7.30 -7.27 29.78
C ASP A 317 -7.24 -6.38 28.52
N TYR A 318 -6.55 -5.24 28.62
CA TYR A 318 -6.44 -4.24 27.56
C TYR A 318 -5.01 -3.71 27.45
N TYR A 319 -4.76 -2.92 26.40
CA TYR A 319 -3.54 -2.15 26.20
C TYR A 319 -3.76 -0.71 26.64
N GLU A 320 -2.78 -0.18 27.39
CA GLU A 320 -2.63 1.23 27.67
C GLU A 320 -1.58 1.83 26.73
N LEU A 321 -1.97 2.85 25.98
CA LEU A 321 -1.13 3.62 25.08
C LEU A 321 -0.87 4.99 25.72
N ASN A 322 0.38 5.27 26.06
CA ASN A 322 0.77 6.56 26.60
C ASN A 322 1.45 7.39 25.51
N SER A 323 1.00 8.63 25.34
CA SER A 323 1.55 9.56 24.37
C SER A 323 2.70 10.41 24.93
N THR A 324 3.51 10.95 24.04
CA THR A 324 4.57 11.92 24.37
C THR A 324 4.02 13.21 24.97
N ASN A 325 2.75 13.53 24.72
CA ASN A 325 2.07 14.70 25.28
C ASN A 325 1.49 14.46 26.69
N GLY A 326 1.65 13.24 27.23
CA GLY A 326 1.14 12.88 28.56
C GLY A 326 -0.30 12.38 28.59
N ASN A 327 -0.91 12.14 27.42
CA ASN A 327 -2.24 11.54 27.33
C ASN A 327 -2.13 10.00 27.46
N SER A 328 -3.17 9.37 28.00
CA SER A 328 -3.29 7.91 28.11
C SER A 328 -4.60 7.44 27.49
N TYR A 329 -4.54 6.34 26.74
CA TYR A 329 -5.66 5.74 26.03
C TYR A 329 -5.70 4.24 26.28
N THR A 330 -6.91 3.68 26.42
CA THR A 330 -7.11 2.25 26.65
C THR A 330 -7.83 1.59 25.46
N CYS A 331 -7.34 0.42 25.06
CA CYS A 331 -7.84 -0.29 23.88
C CYS A 331 -7.73 -1.80 24.06
N ASP A 332 -8.73 -2.57 23.63
CA ASP A 332 -8.68 -4.05 23.68
C ASP A 332 -7.70 -4.60 22.64
N ILE A 333 -7.60 -3.93 21.50
CA ILE A 333 -6.76 -4.30 20.36
C ILE A 333 -5.85 -3.13 19.98
N THR A 334 -4.59 -3.43 19.69
CA THR A 334 -3.62 -2.43 19.22
C THR A 334 -2.99 -2.86 17.90
N VAL A 335 -2.93 -1.95 16.93
CA VAL A 335 -2.36 -2.17 15.61
C VAL A 335 -1.28 -1.14 15.34
N VAL A 336 -0.05 -1.58 15.16
CA VAL A 336 1.07 -0.74 14.74
C VAL A 336 1.11 -0.70 13.21
N ALA A 337 0.92 0.49 12.64
CA ALA A 337 0.94 0.77 11.20
C ALA A 337 2.05 1.79 10.82
N THR A 338 3.06 1.92 11.67
CA THR A 338 4.25 2.75 11.48
C THR A 338 5.51 1.88 11.55
N PRO A 339 6.57 2.16 10.77
CA PRO A 339 7.81 1.40 10.83
C PRO A 339 8.42 1.48 12.24
N LEU A 340 8.54 0.33 12.92
CA LEU A 340 9.09 0.25 14.29
C LEU A 340 10.56 0.67 14.37
N ASP A 341 11.30 0.57 13.26
CA ASP A 341 12.72 0.92 13.17
C ASP A 341 12.95 2.45 13.10
N GLU A 342 11.90 3.23 12.88
CA GLU A 342 11.96 4.70 12.73
C GLU A 342 11.41 5.44 13.97
N ILE A 343 11.01 4.71 15.00
CA ILE A 343 10.34 5.24 16.19
C ILE A 343 10.80 4.54 17.45
N ASN A 344 10.65 5.20 18.59
CA ASN A 344 11.08 4.70 19.90
C ASN A 344 9.89 4.36 20.80
N ILE A 345 8.98 3.50 20.33
CA ILE A 345 7.86 3.02 21.15
C ILE A 345 8.38 1.96 22.12
N ARG A 346 8.12 2.13 23.42
CA ARG A 346 8.43 1.12 24.44
C ARG A 346 7.27 0.16 24.60
N PHE A 347 7.55 -1.14 24.56
CA PHE A 347 6.54 -2.18 24.72
C PHE A 347 6.70 -2.89 26.07
N THR A 348 5.59 -3.07 26.78
CA THR A 348 5.54 -3.82 28.05
C THR A 348 4.43 -4.87 27.97
N PRO A 349 4.73 -6.18 27.99
CA PRO A 349 6.07 -6.77 27.98
C PRO A 349 6.81 -6.50 26.66
N ALA A 350 8.15 -6.56 26.72
CA ALA A 350 8.97 -6.44 25.53
C ALA A 350 8.89 -7.72 24.67
N PHE A 351 9.00 -7.57 23.35
CA PHE A 351 9.11 -8.67 22.39
C PHE A 351 10.29 -8.41 21.45
N LEU A 352 10.67 -9.45 20.68
CA LEU A 352 11.75 -9.38 19.72
C LEU A 352 11.20 -9.41 18.30
N ILE A 353 11.66 -8.48 17.47
CA ILE A 353 11.46 -8.50 16.02
C ILE A 353 12.81 -8.58 15.31
N PRO A 354 12.90 -9.13 14.08
CA PRO A 354 14.11 -9.06 13.30
C PRO A 354 14.56 -7.61 13.12
N ASN A 355 15.84 -7.33 13.35
CA ASN A 355 16.41 -6.01 13.11
C ASN A 355 16.29 -5.64 11.63
N ARG A 356 15.84 -4.42 11.34
CA ARG A 356 15.70 -3.90 9.99
C ARG A 356 16.23 -2.48 9.93
N GLN A 357 16.92 -2.18 8.84
CA GLN A 357 17.34 -0.82 8.52
C GLN A 357 16.48 -0.31 7.37
N LEU A 358 16.02 0.94 7.42
CA LEU A 358 15.38 1.56 6.28
C LEU A 358 16.40 2.17 5.32
N GLN A 359 16.14 2.01 4.03
CA GLN A 359 16.71 2.83 2.98
C GLN A 359 16.05 4.20 3.02
N HIS A 360 16.85 5.21 3.34
CA HIS A 360 16.43 6.59 3.21
C HIS A 360 16.50 7.03 1.75
N THR A 361 15.40 7.60 1.25
CA THR A 361 15.31 8.20 -0.07
C THR A 361 15.13 9.70 0.11
N HIS A 362 16.15 10.45 -0.29
CA HIS A 362 16.12 11.90 -0.31
C HIS A 362 15.49 12.38 -1.61
N ALA A 363 14.31 12.99 -1.49
CA ALA A 363 13.62 13.65 -2.59
C ALA A 363 13.90 15.16 -2.54
N THR A 364 14.61 15.66 -3.54
CA THR A 364 14.89 17.09 -3.68
C THR A 364 14.08 17.65 -4.85
N PHE A 365 13.24 18.63 -4.56
CA PHE A 365 12.41 19.33 -5.53
C PHE A 365 13.08 20.66 -5.87
N VAL A 366 13.24 20.93 -7.15
CA VAL A 366 13.95 22.13 -7.63
C VAL A 366 13.09 22.81 -8.68
N ARG A 367 12.88 24.13 -8.55
CA ARG A 367 12.46 24.96 -9.68
C ARG A 367 13.68 25.64 -10.27
N GLY A 368 13.88 25.50 -11.57
CA GLY A 368 15.09 26.01 -12.22
C GLY A 368 15.27 25.55 -13.64
N PHE A 369 16.53 25.53 -14.08
CA PHE A 369 16.93 25.09 -15.41
C PHE A 369 18.23 24.29 -15.35
N LEU A 370 18.23 23.10 -15.95
CA LEU A 370 19.40 22.23 -15.94
C LEU A 370 20.59 22.86 -16.68
N ASN A 371 21.80 22.56 -16.21
CA ASN A 371 23.05 22.90 -16.86
C ASN A 371 23.45 21.75 -17.79
N PRO A 372 23.40 21.91 -19.12
CA PRO A 372 23.72 20.81 -20.05
C PRO A 372 25.18 20.37 -19.97
N ALA A 373 26.10 21.27 -19.59
CA ALA A 373 27.50 20.91 -19.43
C ALA A 373 27.73 19.89 -18.30
N TYR A 374 26.84 19.81 -17.30
CA TYR A 374 26.91 18.77 -16.27
C TYR A 374 26.78 17.36 -16.85
N PHE A 375 26.03 17.22 -17.94
CA PHE A 375 25.74 15.94 -18.59
C PHE A 375 26.55 15.71 -19.87
N ASP A 376 27.63 16.49 -20.09
CA ASP A 376 28.42 16.48 -21.33
C ASP A 376 27.56 16.74 -22.59
N LEU A 377 26.64 17.69 -22.48
CA LEU A 377 25.75 18.12 -23.57
C LEU A 377 25.88 19.62 -23.84
N HIS A 378 25.56 20.02 -25.07
CA HIS A 378 25.58 21.43 -25.49
C HIS A 378 24.22 22.15 -25.34
N SER A 379 23.12 21.41 -25.19
CA SER A 379 21.77 21.96 -25.07
C SER A 379 20.99 21.24 -23.98
N ALA A 380 20.25 22.01 -23.18
CA ALA A 380 19.34 21.46 -22.16
C ALA A 380 18.20 20.64 -22.76
N SER A 381 17.77 20.97 -23.99
CA SER A 381 16.75 20.19 -24.72
C SER A 381 17.24 18.81 -25.16
N ALA A 382 18.54 18.52 -25.06
CA ALA A 382 19.09 17.21 -25.36
C ALA A 382 19.18 16.30 -24.11
N ILE A 383 18.89 16.86 -22.93
CA ILE A 383 18.78 16.12 -21.67
C ILE A 383 17.39 15.47 -21.64
N PRO A 384 17.30 14.15 -21.45
CA PRO A 384 16.01 13.47 -21.31
C PRO A 384 15.21 13.97 -20.11
N GLU A 385 13.89 13.91 -20.20
CA GLU A 385 12.97 14.31 -19.12
C GLU A 385 13.14 13.45 -17.88
N LEU A 386 13.46 12.16 -18.05
CA LEU A 386 13.86 11.24 -17.00
C LEU A 386 15.31 10.80 -17.22
N VAL A 387 16.21 11.27 -16.37
CA VAL A 387 17.59 10.79 -16.28
C VAL A 387 17.66 9.77 -15.15
N GLY A 388 17.86 8.50 -15.48
CA GLY A 388 18.22 7.45 -14.53
C GLY A 388 19.71 7.18 -14.57
N THR A 389 20.29 6.73 -13.46
CA THR A 389 21.72 6.43 -13.39
C THR A 389 21.99 4.96 -13.14
N VAL A 390 23.10 4.47 -13.67
CA VAL A 390 23.64 3.15 -13.29
C VAL A 390 24.06 3.14 -11.81
N GLU A 391 24.30 1.95 -11.27
CA GLU A 391 24.84 1.77 -9.92
C GLU A 391 26.35 2.08 -9.91
N ASN A 392 26.73 3.25 -9.41
CA ASN A 392 28.11 3.66 -9.22
C ASN A 392 28.19 4.61 -8.01
N SER A 393 29.16 4.38 -7.12
CA SER A 393 29.38 5.18 -5.90
C SER A 393 29.76 6.64 -6.17
N ASP A 394 30.33 6.92 -7.34
CA ASP A 394 30.75 8.27 -7.72
C ASP A 394 29.58 9.14 -8.22
N ILE A 395 28.41 8.52 -8.46
CA ILE A 395 27.22 9.22 -8.93
C ILE A 395 26.37 9.64 -7.72
N PRO A 396 26.17 10.96 -7.50
CA PRO A 396 25.60 11.47 -6.26
C PRO A 396 24.05 11.45 -6.20
N PHE A 397 23.39 11.06 -7.29
CA PHE A 397 21.93 10.95 -7.36
C PHE A 397 21.51 9.67 -8.08
N THR A 398 20.28 9.27 -7.83
CA THR A 398 19.64 8.09 -8.42
C THR A 398 18.94 8.44 -9.73
N SER A 399 18.20 9.55 -9.72
CA SER A 399 17.52 10.06 -10.90
C SER A 399 17.18 11.53 -10.80
N ILE A 400 16.95 12.15 -11.95
CA ILE A 400 16.39 13.49 -12.11
C ILE A 400 15.22 13.36 -13.07
N SER A 401 14.03 13.80 -12.67
CA SER A 401 12.83 13.79 -13.50
C SER A 401 12.22 15.20 -13.60
N VAL A 402 11.78 15.57 -14.79
CA VAL A 402 10.91 16.74 -15.00
C VAL A 402 9.55 16.42 -14.40
N LEU A 403 9.02 17.33 -13.58
CA LEU A 403 7.67 17.25 -13.02
C LEU A 403 6.68 18.11 -13.79
N LYS A 404 7.13 19.29 -14.23
CA LYS A 404 6.32 20.25 -14.96
C LYS A 404 7.21 21.26 -15.69
N GLN A 405 6.83 21.59 -16.93
CA GLN A 405 7.41 22.71 -17.66
C GLN A 405 6.57 23.97 -17.44
N HIS A 406 7.19 25.05 -16.94
CA HIS A 406 6.52 26.37 -16.78
C HIS A 406 6.79 27.27 -17.97
N SER A 407 8.02 27.22 -18.51
CA SER A 407 8.43 27.90 -19.74
C SER A 407 9.61 27.17 -20.38
N LYS A 408 10.15 27.70 -21.48
CA LYS A 408 11.31 27.12 -22.18
C LYS A 408 12.53 26.92 -21.26
N ASN A 409 12.76 27.83 -20.32
CA ASN A 409 13.93 27.85 -19.44
C ASN A 409 13.57 27.79 -17.95
N ASP A 410 12.38 27.29 -17.60
CA ASP A 410 11.92 27.17 -16.22
C ASP A 410 11.05 25.93 -16.05
N MET A 411 11.50 25.01 -15.22
CA MET A 411 10.86 23.72 -14.98
C MET A 411 10.93 23.37 -13.49
N SER A 412 9.97 22.56 -13.05
CA SER A 412 10.02 21.86 -11.77
C SER A 412 10.64 20.48 -11.97
N TYR A 413 11.57 20.09 -11.11
CA TYR A 413 12.26 18.81 -11.13
C TYR A 413 12.12 18.08 -9.80
N LYS A 414 12.20 16.74 -9.85
CA LYS A 414 12.41 15.87 -8.70
C LYS A 414 13.73 15.14 -8.86
N ILE A 415 14.51 15.11 -7.80
CA ILE A 415 15.79 14.40 -7.75
C ILE A 415 15.68 13.38 -6.63
N PHE A 416 15.94 12.12 -6.96
CA PHE A 416 16.11 11.07 -5.96
C PHE A 416 17.59 10.83 -5.70
N SER A 417 17.93 10.59 -4.44
CA SER A 417 19.30 10.36 -3.98
C SER A 417 19.28 9.55 -2.67
N ARG A 418 20.38 8.85 -2.37
CA ARG A 418 20.53 8.12 -1.10
C ARG A 418 20.93 9.02 0.07
N GLU A 419 21.43 10.20 -0.24
CA GLU A 419 21.89 11.19 0.73
C GLU A 419 21.37 12.58 0.36
N THR A 420 21.52 13.54 1.28
CA THR A 420 21.09 14.92 1.01
C THR A 420 21.95 15.56 -0.08
N VAL A 421 21.31 16.02 -1.17
CA VAL A 421 22.01 16.73 -2.25
C VAL A 421 22.42 18.14 -1.78
N ALA A 422 23.73 18.33 -1.62
CA ALA A 422 24.34 19.60 -1.22
C ALA A 422 24.12 20.72 -2.25
N ASP A 423 24.02 21.97 -1.80
CA ASP A 423 23.81 23.12 -2.69
C ASP A 423 24.92 23.30 -3.72
N ALA A 424 26.16 22.98 -3.38
CA ALA A 424 27.28 23.02 -4.33
C ALA A 424 27.09 22.04 -5.51
N LEU A 425 26.49 20.87 -5.26
CA LEU A 425 26.15 19.94 -6.33
C LEU A 425 24.94 20.43 -7.13
N LEU A 426 23.90 20.94 -6.47
CA LEU A 426 22.75 21.52 -7.18
C LEU A 426 23.16 22.69 -8.07
N ASN A 427 24.09 23.55 -7.64
CA ASN A 427 24.61 24.65 -8.45
C ASN A 427 25.47 24.17 -9.64
N ARG A 428 25.93 22.92 -9.65
CA ARG A 428 26.57 22.30 -10.83
C ARG A 428 25.52 21.71 -11.78
N ILE A 429 24.50 21.05 -11.24
CA ILE A 429 23.42 20.41 -12.00
C ILE A 429 22.48 21.45 -12.64
N PHE A 430 22.23 22.59 -11.98
CA PHE A 430 21.33 23.64 -12.43
C PHE A 430 22.10 24.93 -12.75
N SER A 431 21.83 25.49 -13.93
CA SER A 431 22.34 26.81 -14.31
C SER A 431 21.57 27.94 -13.62
N VAL A 432 20.28 27.72 -13.36
CA VAL A 432 19.40 28.63 -12.62
C VAL A 432 18.59 27.82 -11.62
N ARG A 433 18.42 28.34 -10.40
CA ARG A 433 17.62 27.72 -9.34
C ARG A 433 16.88 28.80 -8.56
N THR A 434 15.55 28.70 -8.52
CA THR A 434 14.68 29.70 -7.88
C THR A 434 14.03 29.18 -6.59
N ALA A 435 13.88 27.87 -6.45
CA ALA A 435 13.38 27.25 -5.24
C ALA A 435 13.98 25.85 -5.05
N THR A 436 14.10 25.42 -3.79
CA THR A 436 14.53 24.07 -3.44
C THR A 436 13.80 23.59 -2.19
N ILE A 437 13.17 22.43 -2.27
CA ILE A 437 12.53 21.75 -1.14
C ILE A 437 13.18 20.38 -1.01
N ARG A 438 13.51 19.96 0.22
CA ARG A 438 14.17 18.68 0.49
C ARG A 438 13.33 17.87 1.46
N ILE A 439 13.19 16.58 1.17
CA ILE A 439 12.42 15.66 2.00
C ILE A 439 13.24 14.40 2.17
N ASN A 440 13.31 13.92 3.40
CA ASN A 440 13.91 12.65 3.75
C ASN A 440 12.81 11.65 4.10
N TRP A 441 12.74 10.55 3.36
CA TRP A 441 11.84 9.44 3.63
C TRP A 441 12.64 8.23 4.09
N GLY A 442 12.35 7.70 5.28
CA GLY A 442 12.56 6.27 5.56
C GLY A 442 11.60 5.48 4.67
N ALA A 443 11.97 5.29 3.41
CA ALA A 443 11.03 5.00 2.33
C ALA A 443 10.70 3.51 2.27
N TYR A 444 11.73 2.67 2.34
CA TYR A 444 11.65 1.23 2.15
C TYR A 444 12.63 0.53 3.09
N PRO A 445 12.41 -0.74 3.46
CA PRO A 445 13.49 -1.56 4.01
C PRO A 445 14.72 -1.58 3.10
N HIS A 446 15.90 -1.64 3.71
CA HIS A 446 17.08 -2.08 3.00
C HIS A 446 16.99 -3.60 2.82
N TYR A 447 16.71 -4.03 1.59
CA TYR A 447 16.41 -5.44 1.30
C TYR A 447 17.71 -6.25 1.27
N LYS A 448 17.70 -7.36 1.99
CA LYS A 448 18.82 -8.30 2.07
C LYS A 448 18.30 -9.73 2.12
N ALA A 449 18.34 -10.38 0.96
CA ALA A 449 18.01 -11.79 0.85
C ALA A 449 19.00 -12.68 1.64
N PRO A 450 18.53 -13.74 2.32
CA PRO A 450 17.13 -14.08 2.54
C PRO A 450 16.47 -13.12 3.55
N GLU A 451 15.29 -12.62 3.19
CA GLU A 451 14.52 -11.72 4.04
C GLU A 451 14.02 -12.42 5.31
N ARG A 452 13.88 -11.64 6.38
CA ARG A 452 13.30 -12.09 7.66
C ARG A 452 12.12 -11.20 8.01
N PHE A 453 11.04 -11.82 8.47
CA PHE A 453 9.79 -11.12 8.76
C PHE A 453 9.48 -11.15 10.24
N ALA A 454 8.91 -10.05 10.75
CA ALA A 454 8.23 -10.09 12.03
C ALA A 454 6.90 -10.88 11.87
N PRO A 455 6.34 -11.46 12.92
CA PRO A 455 4.96 -11.96 12.85
C PRO A 455 3.98 -10.80 12.66
N PHE A 456 2.77 -11.08 12.16
CA PHE A 456 1.69 -10.08 12.20
C PHE A 456 1.19 -9.87 13.64
N ILE A 457 1.35 -10.86 14.52
CA ILE A 457 1.02 -10.80 15.96
C ILE A 457 2.31 -10.70 16.76
N LEU A 458 2.57 -9.56 17.41
CA LEU A 458 3.85 -9.28 18.07
C LEU A 458 4.00 -9.95 19.44
N ASP A 459 2.90 -10.11 20.17
CA ASP A 459 2.90 -10.55 21.57
C ASP A 459 2.08 -11.84 21.81
N GLY A 460 1.63 -12.47 20.73
CA GLY A 460 0.74 -13.64 20.76
C GLY A 460 -0.72 -13.34 21.15
N ARG A 461 -1.08 -12.07 21.37
CA ARG A 461 -2.42 -11.63 21.82
C ARG A 461 -3.12 -10.81 20.75
N HIS A 462 -3.23 -9.50 20.96
CA HIS A 462 -3.96 -8.52 20.14
C HIS A 462 -3.11 -7.26 19.86
N LEU A 463 -1.79 -7.41 19.88
CA LEU A 463 -0.86 -6.42 19.35
C LEU A 463 -0.40 -6.84 17.95
N TYR A 464 -0.85 -6.11 16.93
CA TYR A 464 -0.61 -6.44 15.52
C TYR A 464 0.37 -5.49 14.84
N TYR A 465 1.11 -5.97 13.84
CA TYR A 465 2.06 -5.16 13.06
C TYR A 465 1.87 -5.28 11.55
N VAL A 466 1.27 -4.25 10.94
CA VAL A 466 0.96 -4.22 9.51
C VAL A 466 2.23 -4.16 8.66
N ASN A 467 3.20 -3.31 9.05
CA ASN A 467 4.41 -3.06 8.28
C ASN A 467 5.43 -4.21 8.32
N SER A 468 5.08 -5.35 8.94
CA SER A 468 5.88 -6.57 8.85
C SER A 468 6.05 -7.03 7.39
N PHE A 469 5.02 -6.85 6.56
CA PHE A 469 5.05 -7.24 5.15
C PHE A 469 6.05 -6.42 4.31
N GLU A 470 6.51 -5.26 4.79
CA GLU A 470 7.38 -4.37 4.01
C GLU A 470 8.72 -5.00 3.63
N ASN A 471 9.24 -5.94 4.42
CA ASN A 471 10.43 -6.72 4.08
C ASN A 471 10.25 -7.59 2.84
N ALA A 472 9.01 -7.87 2.43
CA ALA A 472 8.73 -8.59 1.20
C ALA A 472 8.78 -7.61 0.03
N ALA A 473 7.96 -6.56 0.11
CA ALA A 473 7.96 -5.41 -0.79
C ALA A 473 7.10 -4.30 -0.19
N SER A 474 7.61 -3.06 -0.16
CA SER A 474 6.93 -1.92 0.45
C SER A 474 6.30 -1.02 -0.62
N THR A 475 4.97 -1.02 -0.66
CA THR A 475 4.15 -0.21 -1.56
C THR A 475 2.84 0.17 -0.87
N MET A 476 2.06 1.07 -1.49
CA MET A 476 0.69 1.34 -1.03
C MET A 476 -0.17 0.08 -1.04
N GLU A 477 -0.07 -0.73 -2.10
CA GLU A 477 -0.91 -1.91 -2.28
C GLU A 477 -0.54 -3.04 -1.32
N THR A 478 0.75 -3.35 -1.16
CA THR A 478 1.19 -4.39 -0.23
C THR A 478 0.84 -4.04 1.21
N SER A 479 0.84 -2.76 1.57
CA SER A 479 0.36 -2.29 2.87
C SER A 479 -1.15 -2.50 3.03
N ALA A 480 -1.95 -2.25 1.99
CA ALA A 480 -3.40 -2.50 2.01
C ALA A 480 -3.74 -3.99 2.09
N VAL A 481 -3.02 -4.83 1.33
CA VAL A 481 -3.14 -6.31 1.40
C VAL A 481 -2.80 -6.83 2.79
N ALA A 482 -1.72 -6.34 3.41
CA ALA A 482 -1.35 -6.71 4.77
C ALA A 482 -2.40 -6.22 5.79
N ALA A 483 -2.92 -5.01 5.62
CA ALA A 483 -3.96 -4.44 6.47
C ALA A 483 -5.27 -5.24 6.42
N GLU A 484 -5.68 -5.72 5.25
CA GLU A 484 -6.85 -6.59 5.10
C GLU A 484 -6.66 -7.91 5.86
N ASN A 485 -5.47 -8.53 5.72
CA ASN A 485 -5.15 -9.74 6.48
C ASN A 485 -5.21 -9.50 7.99
N VAL A 486 -4.63 -8.40 8.48
CA VAL A 486 -4.66 -8.02 9.91
C VAL A 486 -6.09 -7.78 10.40
N ALA A 487 -6.93 -7.07 9.64
CA ALA A 487 -8.33 -6.85 10.01
C ALA A 487 -9.10 -8.18 10.12
N ARG A 488 -8.93 -9.08 9.14
CA ARG A 488 -9.54 -10.43 9.18
C ARG A 488 -9.00 -11.27 10.34
N LEU A 489 -7.73 -11.11 10.70
CA LEU A 489 -7.09 -11.78 11.83
C LEU A 489 -7.59 -11.29 13.19
N ILE A 490 -7.86 -9.99 13.31
CA ILE A 490 -8.52 -9.43 14.49
C ILE A 490 -9.91 -10.04 14.68
N LEU A 491 -10.73 -10.05 13.64
CA LEU A 491 -12.11 -10.54 13.70
C LEU A 491 -12.20 -12.05 13.98
N SER A 492 -11.31 -12.85 13.37
CA SER A 492 -11.30 -14.30 13.56
C SER A 492 -10.92 -14.70 14.99
N ARG A 493 -9.94 -14.02 15.59
CA ARG A 493 -9.47 -14.28 16.96
C ARG A 493 -10.47 -13.83 18.01
N SER A 494 -11.11 -12.69 17.79
CA SER A 494 -12.15 -12.15 18.67
C SER A 494 -13.39 -13.04 18.71
N SER A 495 -13.81 -13.57 17.54
CA SER A 495 -14.89 -14.57 17.46
C SER A 495 -14.56 -15.88 18.19
N SER A 496 -13.28 -16.28 18.19
CA SER A 496 -12.81 -17.53 18.80
C SER A 496 -12.76 -17.44 20.33
N GLN A 497 -12.39 -16.26 20.87
CA GLN A 497 -12.45 -15.99 22.31
C GLN A 497 -13.87 -16.03 22.85
N VAL A 498 -14.86 -15.48 22.12
CA VAL A 498 -16.29 -15.56 22.52
C VAL A 498 -16.78 -17.00 22.56
N LYS A 499 -16.38 -17.84 21.59
CA LYS A 499 -16.74 -19.27 21.62
C LYS A 499 -16.15 -19.98 22.84
N SER A 500 -14.88 -19.71 23.17
CA SER A 500 -14.20 -20.32 24.34
C SER A 500 -14.76 -19.84 25.69
N SER A 501 -15.17 -18.58 25.82
CA SER A 501 -15.79 -18.08 27.06
C SER A 501 -17.22 -18.63 27.24
N SER A 502 -17.98 -18.77 26.14
CA SER A 502 -19.32 -19.37 26.16
C SER A 502 -19.31 -20.86 26.54
N SER A 503 -18.27 -21.61 26.16
CA SER A 503 -18.14 -23.03 26.54
C SER A 503 -17.78 -23.21 28.02
N ASN A 504 -16.98 -22.29 28.59
CA ASN A 504 -16.59 -22.33 30.01
C ASN A 504 -17.72 -21.90 30.96
N LEU A 505 -18.68 -21.09 30.49
CA LEU A 505 -19.88 -20.72 31.26
C LEU A 505 -20.93 -21.84 31.32
N LYS A 506 -20.88 -22.85 30.46
CA LYS A 506 -21.79 -24.01 30.50
C LYS A 506 -21.33 -25.13 31.46
N SER A 507 -20.17 -25.01 32.09
CA SER A 507 -19.61 -26.07 32.94
C SER A 507 -19.60 -25.76 34.45
N SER A 508 -20.34 -24.75 34.93
CA SER A 508 -20.42 -24.46 36.37
C SER A 508 -21.86 -24.45 36.87
N SER A 509 -22.38 -25.65 37.14
CA SER A 509 -23.46 -25.85 38.12
C SER A 509 -22.83 -26.27 39.44
N PRO A 510 -23.14 -25.64 40.59
CA PRO A 510 -22.67 -26.12 41.88
C PRO A 510 -23.60 -27.23 42.38
N ASP A 511 -23.12 -28.48 42.37
CA ASP A 511 -23.79 -29.58 43.07
C ASP A 511 -23.62 -29.38 44.58
N ALA A 512 -24.74 -29.19 45.26
CA ALA A 512 -24.85 -29.21 46.71
C ALA A 512 -25.72 -30.40 47.14
N HIS A 513 -25.12 -31.24 47.99
CA HIS A 513 -25.70 -32.25 48.87
C HIS A 513 -26.33 -33.51 48.25
N ASP A 514 -25.73 -34.68 48.54
CA ASP A 514 -26.30 -35.52 49.59
C ASP A 514 -25.29 -36.51 50.22
N LEU A 515 -25.42 -36.64 51.54
CA LEU A 515 -24.69 -37.48 52.47
C LEU A 515 -25.62 -38.65 52.84
N TYR A 516 -25.18 -39.91 52.69
CA TYR A 516 -25.24 -41.01 53.67
C TYR A 516 -25.24 -42.43 53.03
N SER A 517 -24.28 -43.24 53.51
CA SER A 517 -24.29 -44.66 53.90
C SER A 517 -25.21 -45.66 53.17
N ASP A 518 -24.63 -46.71 52.58
CA ASP A 518 -24.60 -48.04 53.19
C ASP A 518 -23.80 -49.06 52.35
N LEU A 519 -23.04 -49.90 53.09
CA LEU A 519 -22.30 -51.14 52.76
C LEU A 519 -20.97 -51.06 52.00
#